data_AF-A0A923Y3J6-F1
#
_entry.id   AF-A0A923Y3J6-F1
#
_cell.length_a   1.000
_cell.length_b   1.000
_cell.length_c   1.000
_cell.angle_alpha   90.00
_cell.angle_beta   90.00
_cell.angle_gamma   90.00
#
_symmetry.space_group_name_H-M   'P 1'
#
loop_
_entity.id
_entity.type
_entity.pdbx_description
1 polymer ?
#
loop_
_entity_poly.entity_id
_entity_poly.type
_entity_poly.pdbx_seq_one_letter_code
_entity_poly.pdbx_strand_id
1 'polypeptide(L)' 'MAALGPVGALAAAAFYQSANGAAHDESDRIIYNTDGGQLSYDADGDGGLAAIQIATLSTGMNLSADDFWVI' A
#
# COMPACT_ATOMS: atom_id res chain seq x y z
N MET A 1 -3.78 -16.99 -5.43
CA MET A 1 -3.74 -15.83 -6.36
C MET A 1 -2.82 -14.80 -5.73
N ALA A 2 -1.97 -14.13 -6.49
CA ALA A 2 -1.03 -13.16 -5.92
C ALA A 2 -1.80 -12.02 -5.25
N ALA A 3 -1.42 -11.64 -4.03
CA ALA A 3 -2.17 -10.69 -3.20
C ALA A 3 -2.39 -9.32 -3.87
N LEU A 4 -1.48 -8.92 -4.78
CA LEU A 4 -1.54 -7.67 -5.56
C LEU A 4 -2.37 -7.77 -6.85
N GLY A 5 -2.88 -8.95 -7.20
CA GLY A 5 -3.56 -9.19 -8.48
C GLY A 5 -2.62 -9.56 -9.63
N PRO A 6 -3.08 -9.44 -10.89
CA PRO A 6 -2.29 -9.77 -12.08
C PRO A 6 -1.19 -8.72 -12.35
N VAL A 7 -0.23 -9.07 -13.22
CA VAL A 7 0.72 -8.11 -13.81
C VAL A 7 -0.05 -6.97 -14.48
N GLY A 8 0.31 -5.73 -14.20
CA GLY A 8 -0.36 -4.55 -14.72
C GLY A 8 -0.71 -3.53 -13.65
N ALA A 9 -1.78 -2.77 -13.90
CA ALA A 9 -2.28 -1.76 -12.97
C ALA A 9 -2.68 -2.39 -11.63
N LEU A 10 -2.29 -1.73 -10.54
CA LEU A 10 -2.72 -2.11 -9.20
C LEU A 10 -4.22 -1.85 -9.05
N ALA A 11 -4.95 -2.78 -8.42
CA ALA A 11 -6.36 -2.57 -8.13
C ALA A 11 -6.54 -1.37 -7.19
N ALA A 12 -7.55 -0.54 -7.44
CA ALA A 12 -7.84 0.63 -6.59
C ALA A 12 -8.02 0.26 -5.10
N ALA A 13 -8.66 -0.87 -4.83
CA ALA A 13 -8.88 -1.39 -3.47
C ALA A 13 -7.63 -2.00 -2.82
N ALA A 14 -6.50 -2.11 -3.54
CA ALA A 14 -5.26 -2.64 -3.00
C ALA A 14 -4.28 -1.53 -2.53
N PHE A 15 -4.63 -0.25 -2.74
CA PHE A 15 -3.85 0.88 -2.29
C PHE A 15 -4.63 1.72 -1.29
N TYR A 16 -3.98 2.05 -0.18
CA TYR A 16 -4.51 2.99 0.79
C TYR A 16 -3.43 3.93 1.30
N GLN A 17 -3.84 5.15 1.66
CA GLN A 17 -2.98 6.12 2.29
C GLN A 17 -3.61 6.61 3.59
N SER A 18 -2.80 6.69 4.64
CA SER A 18 -3.25 7.10 5.97
C SER A 18 -2.17 7.89 6.71
N ALA A 19 -2.59 8.70 7.67
CA ALA A 19 -1.68 9.53 8.46
C ALA A 19 -0.68 8.73 9.32
N ASN A 20 -0.97 7.47 9.61
CA ASN A 20 -0.15 6.63 10.49
C ASN A 20 0.36 5.35 9.81
N GLY A 21 0.07 5.15 8.52
CA GLY A 21 0.40 3.92 7.79
C GLY A 21 -0.42 2.70 8.20
N ALA A 22 -1.58 2.88 8.84
CA ALA A 22 -2.55 1.81 9.06
C ALA A 22 -3.38 1.54 7.80
N ALA A 23 -3.70 0.26 7.55
CA ALA A 23 -4.68 -0.18 6.56
C ALA A 23 -6.10 0.28 6.94
N HIS A 24 -6.95 0.42 5.92
CA HIS A 24 -8.39 0.63 6.03
C HIS A 24 -9.14 -0.70 6.16
N ASP A 25 -8.84 -1.66 5.28
CA ASP A 25 -9.48 -2.98 5.25
C ASP A 25 -8.53 -4.08 4.73
N GLU A 26 -9.02 -5.33 4.77
CA GLU A 26 -8.27 -6.54 4.42
C GLU A 26 -7.77 -6.60 2.96
N SER A 27 -8.23 -5.69 2.10
CA SER A 27 -7.82 -5.60 0.70
C SER A 27 -6.56 -4.77 0.51
N ASP A 28 -6.20 -3.91 1.47
CA ASP A 28 -5.07 -3.00 1.35
C ASP A 28 -3.75 -3.76 1.34
N ARG A 29 -3.00 -3.62 0.26
CA ARG A 29 -1.70 -4.29 0.06
C ARG A 29 -0.55 -3.31 0.02
N ILE A 30 -0.77 -2.11 -0.50
CA ILE A 30 0.23 -1.05 -0.57
C ILE A 30 -0.28 0.10 0.27
N ILE A 31 0.47 0.43 1.31
CA ILE A 31 0.07 1.42 2.31
C ILE A 31 1.10 2.53 2.35
N TYR A 32 0.64 3.76 2.14
CA TYR A 32 1.47 4.97 2.27
C TYR A 32 1.13 5.75 3.54
N ASN A 33 2.12 5.91 4.41
CA ASN A 33 2.03 6.81 5.56
C ASN A 33 2.24 8.26 5.11
N THR A 34 1.20 9.08 5.12
CA THR A 34 1.28 10.47 4.65
C THR A 34 2.11 11.37 5.56
N ASP A 35 2.18 11.09 6.86
CA ASP A 35 2.89 11.92 7.84
C ASP A 35 4.35 11.50 7.97
N GLY A 36 4.64 10.20 7.83
CA GLY A 36 5.98 9.62 7.98
C GLY A 36 6.70 9.32 6.66
N GLY A 37 5.99 9.28 5.54
CA GLY A 37 6.54 9.01 4.21
C GLY A 37 6.83 7.53 3.91
N GLN A 38 6.56 6.61 4.84
CA GLN A 38 6.81 5.18 4.60
C GLN A 38 5.83 4.63 3.57
N LEU A 39 6.34 3.88 2.60
CA LEU A 39 5.55 3.02 1.73
C LEU A 39 5.81 1.57 2.11
N SER A 40 4.75 0.84 2.43
CA SER A 40 4.83 -0.53 2.92
C SER A 40 3.98 -1.47 2.08
N TYR A 41 4.43 -2.72 1.96
CA TYR A 41 3.67 -3.82 1.41
C TYR A 41 3.13 -4.69 2.55
N ASP A 42 1.82 -4.85 2.57
CA ASP A 42 1.10 -5.75 3.47
C ASP A 42 0.63 -6.99 2.69
N ALA A 43 1.16 -8.16 3.07
CA ALA A 43 0.93 -9.40 2.35
C ALA A 43 -0.44 -10.02 2.68
N ASP A 44 -0.95 -9.83 3.89
CA ASP A 44 -2.24 -10.37 4.34
C ASP A 44 -3.31 -9.30 4.50
N GLY A 45 -2.94 -8.02 4.65
CA GLY A 45 -3.84 -6.86 4.54
C GLY A 45 -4.80 -6.71 5.73
N ASP A 46 -4.94 -7.75 6.56
CA ASP A 46 -5.77 -7.79 7.76
C ASP A 46 -4.94 -7.61 9.05
N GLY A 47 -3.63 -7.39 8.93
CA GLY A 47 -2.72 -7.14 10.04
C GLY A 47 -2.33 -8.39 10.85
N GLY A 48 -2.61 -9.60 10.34
CA GLY A 48 -2.09 -10.85 10.90
C GLY A 48 -0.56 -10.94 10.82
N LEU A 49 0.02 -10.29 9.82
CA LEU A 49 1.44 -10.11 9.57
C LEU A 49 1.76 -8.62 9.58
N ALA A 50 2.97 -8.29 10.02
CA ALA A 50 3.44 -6.91 9.95
C ALA A 50 3.72 -6.52 8.49
N ALA A 51 3.16 -5.39 8.05
CA ALA A 51 3.51 -4.79 6.77
C ALA A 51 5.02 -4.49 6.70
N ILE A 52 5.62 -4.77 5.54
CA ILE A 52 7.05 -4.60 5.29
C ILE A 52 7.27 -3.28 4.56
N GLN A 53 8.07 -2.38 5.14
CA GLN A 53 8.44 -1.14 4.46
C GLN A 53 9.33 -1.44 3.23
N ILE A 54 8.94 -0.91 2.08
CA ILE A 54 9.64 -1.10 0.80
C ILE A 54 10.24 0.18 0.24
N ALA A 55 9.76 1.36 0.68
CA ALA A 55 10.36 2.65 0.32
C ALA A 55 10.12 3.73 1.38
N THR A 56 10.83 4.84 1.23
CA THR A 56 10.56 6.11 1.92
C THR A 56 10.40 7.20 0.88
N LEU A 57 9.26 7.87 0.90
CA LEU A 57 8.91 8.96 0.01
C LEU A 57 8.87 10.29 0.79
N SER A 58 8.71 11.41 0.08
CA SER A 58 8.37 12.68 0.74
C SER A 58 7.00 12.57 1.42
N THR A 59 6.75 13.37 2.45
CA THR A 59 5.46 13.41 3.16
C THR A 59 4.42 14.22 2.38
N GLY A 60 3.13 13.96 2.62
CA GLY A 60 2.03 14.71 2.03
C GLY A 60 1.86 14.53 0.52
N MET A 61 2.43 13.47 -0.09
CA MET A 61 2.17 13.14 -1.49
C MET A 61 0.70 12.71 -1.67
N ASN A 62 0.10 13.09 -2.79
CA ASN A 62 -1.23 12.61 -3.19
C ASN A 62 -1.03 11.43 -4.15
N LEU A 63 -0.95 10.22 -3.59
CA LEU A 63 -0.74 9.00 -4.34
C LEU A 63 -2.07 8.26 -4.54
N SER A 64 -2.10 7.41 -5.55
CA SER A 64 -3.21 6.55 -5.90
C SER A 64 -2.71 5.19 -6.38
N ALA A 65 -3.59 4.22 -6.56
CA ALA A 65 -3.23 2.92 -7.14
C ALA A 65 -2.62 3.05 -8.55
N ASP A 66 -2.98 4.10 -9.31
CA ASP A 66 -2.48 4.34 -10.67
C ASP A 66 -0.99 4.70 -10.71
N ASP A 67 -0.41 5.10 -9.57
CA ASP A 67 1.02 5.37 -9.43
C ASP A 67 1.87 4.08 -9.31
N PHE A 68 1.22 2.91 -9.27
CA PHE A 68 1.86 1.60 -9.08
C PHE A 68 1.62 0.67 -10.26
N TRP A 69 2.68 -0.03 -10.67
CA TRP A 69 2.64 -1.04 -11.72
C TRP A 69 3.25 -2.36 -11.23
N VAL A 70 2.48 -3.43 -11.30
CA VAL A 70 2.88 -4.79 -10.91
C VAL A 70 3.60 -5.44 -12.10
N ILE A 71 4.81 -5.97 -11.86
CA ILE A 71 5.67 -6.66 -12.85
C ILE A 71 5.94 -8.11 -12.50
#